data_AF-A0A1I8I054-F1
#
_entry.id   AF-A0A1I8I054-F1
#
_cell.length_a   1.000
_cell.length_b   1.000
_cell.length_c   1.000
_cell.angle_alpha   90.00
_cell.angle_beta   90.00
_cell.angle_gamma   90.00
#
_symmetry.space_group_name_H-M   'P 1'
#
loop_
_entity.id
_entity.type
_entity.pdbx_description
1 polymer ?
#
loop_
_entity_poly.entity_id
_entity_poly.type
_entity_poly.pdbx_seq_one_letter_code
_entity_poly.pdbx_strand_id
1 'polypeptide(L)'
;MPSALATAQALSFGEVHEVRTDTGVTCAAKTLKLPVQLGDDQTSVSKEIHRAVESERNLCRLRHPNIVRFLHMAQPEPATVVVFMELLDGRSLEKFIDNKPLDEQTIRDFSEQICRALLYLHSRKPPVIHRDINCSNIIVCADNTRIKLIDFGLSVKLESVSHVSDSKATPKGTLNFLAPELLGAGESDSPWYSRQSDIWAFGCSVFQMASGRRPFAEHKMPYTLPERLRSSGAPALPTGFSAELQDFYSRCTAMDRKSRKSALELMGHEFLIVRYKF
;
A
#
# COMPACT_ATOMS: atom_id res chain seq x y z
N MET A 1 23.94 29.74 3.33
CA MET A 1 22.86 29.78 2.33
C MET A 1 23.47 29.44 0.97
N PRO A 2 23.17 28.26 0.43
CA PRO A 2 22.52 28.23 -0.88
C PRO A 2 21.26 27.34 -0.88
N SER A 3 20.20 27.86 -1.49
CA SER A 3 18.94 27.20 -1.78
C SER A 3 19.09 26.16 -2.89
N ALA A 4 18.77 24.91 -2.60
CA ALA A 4 18.52 23.90 -3.63
C ALA A 4 17.00 23.82 -3.85
N LEU A 5 16.53 24.26 -5.02
CA LEU A 5 15.18 23.99 -5.48
C LEU A 5 15.05 22.50 -5.77
N ALA A 6 14.33 21.78 -4.91
CA ALA A 6 13.90 20.41 -5.15
C ALA A 6 12.60 20.43 -5.97
N THR A 7 12.61 19.74 -7.12
CA THR A 7 11.44 19.53 -7.95
C THR A 7 10.53 18.50 -7.26
N ALA A 8 9.53 18.97 -6.51
CA ALA A 8 8.62 18.12 -5.75
C ALA A 8 7.63 17.40 -6.68
N GLN A 9 7.60 16.07 -6.65
CA GLN A 9 6.42 15.30 -7.04
C GLN A 9 5.72 14.81 -5.78
N ALA A 10 4.57 15.42 -5.46
CA ALA A 10 3.73 15.02 -4.35
C ALA A 10 3.08 13.65 -4.64
N LEU A 11 3.53 12.61 -3.95
CA LEU A 11 2.78 11.35 -3.78
C LEU A 11 2.31 11.33 -2.32
N SER A 12 1.00 11.33 -2.15
CA SER A 12 0.21 11.23 -0.90
C SER A 12 0.90 11.44 0.46
N PHE A 13 0.45 12.49 1.15
CA PHE A 13 0.58 12.77 2.59
C PHE A 13 1.99 12.94 3.20
N GLY A 14 3.05 12.97 2.39
CA GLY A 14 4.36 13.44 2.82
C GLY A 14 5.08 14.10 1.66
N GLU A 15 5.86 15.14 1.94
CA GLU A 15 6.81 15.62 0.95
C GLU A 15 7.96 14.63 0.86
N VAL A 16 8.15 14.05 -0.34
CA VAL A 16 9.29 13.21 -0.65
C VAL A 16 10.32 14.06 -1.36
N HIS A 17 11.52 14.13 -0.77
CA HIS A 17 12.64 14.91 -1.30
C HIS A 17 13.80 13.97 -1.62
N GLU A 18 14.48 14.24 -2.72
CA GLU A 18 15.81 13.68 -2.94
C GLU A 18 16.79 14.39 -2.01
N VAL A 19 17.57 13.62 -1.23
CA VAL A 19 18.54 14.15 -0.29
C VAL A 19 19.87 13.43 -0.44
N ARG A 20 20.96 14.10 -0.07
CA ARG A 20 22.30 13.51 0.01
C ARG A 20 22.75 13.45 1.46
N THR A 21 23.13 12.26 1.92
CA THR A 21 23.64 12.06 3.29
C THR A 21 25.03 12.68 3.48
N ASP A 22 25.45 12.81 4.73
CA ASP A 22 26.81 13.15 5.15
C ASP A 22 27.88 12.18 4.60
N THR A 23 27.50 10.93 4.40
CA THR A 23 28.29 9.86 3.78
C THR A 23 28.28 9.88 2.24
N GLY A 24 27.65 10.88 1.62
CA GLY A 24 27.62 11.06 0.17
C GLY A 24 26.62 10.15 -0.58
N VAL A 25 25.75 9.44 0.15
CA VAL A 25 24.71 8.57 -0.44
C VAL A 25 23.48 9.41 -0.79
N THR A 26 23.03 9.32 -2.04
CA THR A 26 21.76 9.91 -2.46
C THR A 26 20.60 8.97 -2.12
N CYS A 27 19.54 9.49 -1.50
CA CYS A 27 18.37 8.73 -1.08
C CYS A 27 17.09 9.57 -1.13
N ALA A 28 15.94 8.92 -0.99
CA ALA A 28 14.65 9.59 -0.83
C ALA A 28 14.34 9.77 0.66
N ALA A 29 13.94 10.97 1.06
CA ALA A 29 13.47 11.27 2.40
C ALA A 29 11.98 11.65 2.38
N LYS A 30 11.15 10.87 3.07
CA LYS A 30 9.73 11.16 3.27
C LYS A 30 9.51 11.73 4.66
N THR A 31 8.97 12.94 4.73
CA THR A 31 8.63 13.59 6.02
C THR A 31 7.16 13.39 6.35
N LEU A 32 6.90 12.79 7.52
CA LEU A 32 5.57 12.59 8.10
C LEU A 32 5.40 13.56 9.27
N LYS A 33 4.47 14.51 9.13
CA LYS A 33 4.06 15.41 10.22
C LYS A 33 2.78 14.86 10.83
N LEU A 34 2.85 14.46 12.08
CA LEU A 34 1.73 13.81 12.78
C LEU A 34 0.84 14.89 13.41
N PRO A 35 -0.50 14.75 13.28
CA PRO A 35 -1.42 15.70 13.88
C PRO A 35 -1.34 15.59 15.41
N VAL A 36 -1.11 16.73 16.07
CA VAL A 36 -1.18 16.86 17.54
C VAL A 36 -2.32 17.82 17.84
N GLN A 37 -3.26 17.43 18.70
CA GLN A 37 -4.41 18.26 19.05
C GLN A 37 -4.04 19.32 20.09
N LEU A 38 -4.75 20.45 20.08
CA LEU A 38 -4.67 21.44 21.15
C LEU A 38 -5.16 20.81 22.46
N GLY A 39 -4.27 20.71 23.45
CA GLY A 39 -4.55 20.10 24.75
C GLY A 39 -3.86 18.76 24.98
N ASP A 40 -3.28 18.15 23.94
CA ASP A 40 -2.45 16.97 24.11
C ASP A 40 -1.18 17.31 24.91
N ASP A 41 -0.84 16.46 25.89
CA ASP A 41 0.48 16.55 26.52
C ASP A 41 1.55 16.17 25.48
N GLN A 42 2.25 17.17 25.00
CA GLN A 42 3.30 17.06 24.00
C GLN A 42 4.38 16.02 24.40
N THR A 43 4.60 15.83 25.70
CA THR A 43 5.55 14.84 26.22
C THR A 43 5.04 13.41 26.06
N SER A 44 3.76 13.18 26.35
CA SER A 44 3.12 11.87 26.23
C SER A 44 2.96 11.45 24.77
N VAL A 45 2.49 12.35 23.90
CA VAL A 45 2.38 12.11 22.46
C VAL A 45 3.75 11.81 21.84
N SER A 46 4.78 12.58 22.21
CA SER A 46 6.16 12.33 21.74
C SER A 46 6.67 10.93 22.11
N LYS A 47 6.40 10.47 23.34
CA LYS A 47 6.78 9.12 23.80
C LYS A 47 6.06 8.01 23.03
N GLU A 48 4.79 8.20 22.74
CA GLU A 48 4.00 7.22 21.98
C GLU A 48 4.45 7.14 20.53
N ILE A 49 4.70 8.29 19.89
CA ILE A 49 5.27 8.37 18.55
C ILE A 49 6.66 7.71 18.53
N HIS A 50 7.52 8.03 19.50
CA HIS A 50 8.85 7.42 19.59
C HIS A 50 8.74 5.89 19.71
N ARG A 51 7.85 5.37 20.56
CA ARG A 51 7.62 3.93 20.70
C ARG A 51 7.12 3.30 19.40
N ALA A 52 6.25 3.99 18.67
CA ALA A 52 5.77 3.52 17.39
C ALA A 52 6.88 3.50 16.33
N VAL A 53 7.73 4.54 16.26
CA VAL A 53 8.91 4.59 15.40
C VAL A 53 9.89 3.46 15.74
N GLU A 54 10.19 3.22 17.02
CA GLU A 54 11.04 2.09 17.44
C GLU A 54 10.47 0.75 16.97
N SER A 55 9.16 0.57 17.09
CA SER A 55 8.50 -0.67 16.65
C SER A 55 8.65 -0.92 15.15
N GLU A 56 8.84 0.14 14.37
CA GLU A 56 8.95 0.13 12.92
C GLU A 56 10.40 0.15 12.40
N ARG A 57 11.40 0.33 13.28
CA ARG A 57 12.81 0.22 12.88
C ARG A 57 13.17 -1.11 12.23
N ASN A 58 12.40 -2.16 12.50
CA ASN A 58 12.54 -3.45 11.83
C ASN A 58 12.30 -3.37 10.31
N LEU A 59 11.59 -2.36 9.80
CA LEU A 59 11.45 -2.12 8.36
C LEU A 59 12.81 -1.88 7.69
N CYS A 60 13.77 -1.25 8.39
CA CYS A 60 15.15 -1.08 7.91
C CYS A 60 15.91 -2.41 7.71
N ARG A 61 15.39 -3.52 8.26
CA ARG A 61 15.95 -4.87 8.09
C ARG A 61 15.34 -5.63 6.91
N LEU A 62 14.25 -5.13 6.32
CA LEU A 62 13.61 -5.78 5.17
C LEU A 62 14.52 -5.72 3.94
N ARG A 63 14.68 -6.86 3.27
CA ARG A 63 15.49 -7.01 2.06
C ARG A 63 14.72 -7.92 1.09
N HIS A 64 14.20 -7.33 0.03
CA HIS A 64 13.48 -8.04 -1.03
C HIS A 64 13.53 -7.21 -2.32
N PRO A 65 13.67 -7.83 -3.52
CA PRO A 65 13.78 -7.09 -4.78
C PRO A 65 12.55 -6.21 -5.07
N ASN A 66 11.35 -6.68 -4.70
CA ASN A 66 10.09 -5.98 -4.95
C ASN A 66 9.60 -5.10 -3.80
N ILE A 67 10.49 -4.71 -2.89
CA ILE A 67 10.21 -3.81 -1.77
C ILE A 67 11.25 -2.70 -1.79
N VAL A 68 10.83 -1.46 -1.55
CA VAL A 68 11.77 -0.35 -1.36
C VAL A 68 12.65 -0.61 -0.13
N ARG A 69 13.94 -0.38 -0.28
CA ARG A 69 14.90 -0.50 0.81
C ARG A 69 14.77 0.70 1.75
N PHE A 70 14.33 0.44 2.98
CA PHE A 70 14.48 1.39 4.07
C PHE A 70 15.93 1.47 4.53
N LEU A 71 16.44 2.70 4.62
CA LEU A 71 17.80 3.00 5.03
C LEU A 71 17.84 3.41 6.50
N HIS A 72 16.99 4.35 6.90
CA HIS A 72 16.98 4.91 8.24
C HIS A 72 15.62 5.56 8.58
N MET A 73 15.34 5.71 9.88
CA MET A 73 14.21 6.50 10.36
C MET A 73 14.68 7.41 11.48
N ALA A 74 14.36 8.69 11.38
CA ALA A 74 14.68 9.71 12.37
C ALA A 74 13.40 10.40 12.87
N GLN A 75 13.45 10.90 14.10
CA GLN A 75 12.40 11.73 14.68
C GLN A 75 13.05 13.06 15.09
N PRO A 76 13.25 14.00 14.16
CA PRO A 76 13.94 15.27 14.46
C PRO A 76 13.15 16.16 15.42
N GLU A 77 11.82 16.02 15.46
CA GLU A 77 10.92 16.77 16.32
C GLU A 77 9.88 15.83 16.93
N PRO A 78 9.25 16.17 18.08
CA PRO A 78 8.28 15.32 18.76
C PRO A 78 7.19 14.71 17.87
N ALA A 79 6.66 15.48 16.91
CA ALA A 79 5.57 15.06 16.03
C ALA A 79 6.00 14.88 14.56
N THR A 80 7.30 14.82 14.30
CA THR A 80 7.83 14.72 12.94
C THR A 80 8.68 13.46 12.81
N VAL A 81 8.36 12.60 11.85
CA VAL A 81 9.13 11.40 11.52
C VAL A 81 9.65 11.53 10.09
N VAL A 82 10.95 11.29 9.90
CA VAL A 82 11.59 11.29 8.58
C VAL A 82 12.06 9.88 8.27
N VAL A 83 11.60 9.36 7.14
CA VAL A 83 11.93 8.01 6.67
C VAL A 83 12.83 8.12 5.44
N PHE A 84 14.05 7.58 5.56
CA PHE A 84 15.04 7.53 4.49
C PHE A 84 14.98 6.18 3.78
N MET A 85 14.87 6.21 2.46
CA MET A 85 14.67 5.05 1.59
C MET A 85 15.59 5.12 0.38
N GLU A 86 15.87 4.00 -0.28
CA GLU A 86 16.54 4.03 -1.58
C GLU A 86 15.77 4.94 -2.55
N LEU A 87 16.51 5.70 -3.36
CA LEU A 87 15.92 6.48 -4.44
C LEU A 87 15.53 5.53 -5.57
N LEU A 88 14.27 5.56 -5.99
CA LEU A 88 13.75 4.74 -7.07
C LEU A 88 13.63 5.56 -8.34
N ASP A 89 14.17 5.03 -9.43
CA ASP A 89 13.95 5.55 -10.78
C ASP A 89 12.79 4.80 -11.43
N GLY A 90 11.78 5.54 -11.88
CA GLY A 90 10.54 4.98 -12.42
C GLY A 90 9.32 5.87 -12.19
N ARG A 91 8.13 5.27 -12.30
CA ARG A 91 6.84 5.94 -12.06
C ARG A 91 5.90 5.02 -11.29
N SER A 92 4.90 5.60 -10.63
CA SER A 92 3.86 4.77 -10.00
C SER A 92 3.15 3.91 -11.06
N LEU A 93 2.69 2.72 -10.65
CA LEU A 93 1.92 1.82 -11.48
C LEU A 93 0.64 2.50 -11.97
N GLU A 94 0.05 3.39 -11.17
CA GLU A 94 -1.07 4.22 -11.60
C GLU A 94 -0.72 5.12 -12.81
N LYS A 95 0.43 5.81 -12.77
CA LYS A 95 0.93 6.59 -13.92
C LYS A 95 1.36 5.69 -15.08
N PHE A 96 1.78 4.46 -14.82
CA PHE A 96 2.10 3.48 -15.86
C PHE A 96 0.84 2.98 -16.59
N ILE A 97 -0.24 2.74 -15.85
CA ILE A 97 -1.56 2.36 -16.38
C ILE A 97 -2.15 3.50 -17.22
N ASP A 98 -2.03 4.76 -16.79
CA ASP A 98 -2.46 5.96 -17.54
C ASP A 98 -3.88 5.84 -18.13
N ASN A 99 -4.82 5.37 -17.31
CA ASN A 99 -6.21 5.13 -17.68
C ASN A 99 -6.44 4.12 -18.83
N LYS A 100 -5.44 3.28 -19.12
CA LYS A 100 -5.50 2.24 -20.17
C LYS A 100 -5.29 0.86 -19.56
N PRO A 101 -6.14 -0.13 -19.89
CA PRO A 101 -5.90 -1.52 -19.53
C PRO A 101 -4.50 -1.99 -19.95
N LEU A 102 -3.82 -2.72 -19.06
CA LEU A 102 -2.61 -3.44 -19.38
C LEU A 102 -2.94 -4.77 -20.06
N ASP A 103 -2.01 -5.30 -20.84
CA ASP A 103 -2.12 -6.66 -21.36
C ASP A 103 -2.00 -7.70 -20.23
N GLU A 104 -2.58 -8.88 -20.43
CA GLU A 104 -2.65 -9.90 -19.40
C GLU A 104 -1.27 -10.40 -18.96
N GLN A 105 -0.28 -10.42 -19.87
CA GLN A 105 1.08 -10.86 -19.53
C GLN A 105 1.75 -9.87 -18.57
N THR A 106 1.62 -8.56 -18.83
CA THR A 106 2.07 -7.52 -17.90
C THR A 106 1.35 -7.61 -16.55
N ILE A 107 0.03 -7.83 -16.55
CA ILE A 107 -0.76 -8.04 -15.32
C ILE A 107 -0.21 -9.22 -14.52
N ARG A 108 0.09 -10.34 -15.20
CA ARG A 108 0.65 -11.55 -14.59
C ARG A 108 2.01 -11.28 -13.96
N ASP A 109 2.93 -10.68 -14.71
CA ASP A 109 4.30 -10.42 -14.27
C ASP A 109 4.37 -9.44 -13.10
N PHE A 110 3.52 -8.41 -13.09
CA PHE A 110 3.42 -7.49 -11.95
C PHE A 110 2.71 -8.13 -10.75
N SER A 111 1.66 -8.92 -10.99
CA SER A 111 0.95 -9.65 -9.93
C SER A 111 1.85 -10.66 -9.22
N GLU A 112 2.70 -11.38 -9.96
CA GLU A 112 3.69 -12.29 -9.40
C GLU A 112 4.65 -11.56 -8.45
N GLN A 113 5.15 -10.40 -8.87
CA GLN A 113 6.09 -9.60 -8.06
C GLN A 113 5.44 -9.01 -6.80
N ILE A 114 4.21 -8.51 -6.91
CA ILE A 114 3.44 -8.02 -5.75
C ILE A 114 3.17 -9.17 -4.78
N CYS A 115 2.78 -10.34 -5.29
CA CYS A 115 2.49 -11.51 -4.47
C CYS A 115 3.74 -12.02 -3.72
N ARG A 116 4.91 -12.04 -4.38
CA ARG A 116 6.21 -12.35 -3.75
C ARG A 116 6.56 -11.37 -2.62
N ALA A 117 6.34 -10.07 -2.84
CA ALA A 117 6.56 -9.04 -1.82
C ALA A 117 5.63 -9.25 -0.60
N LEU A 118 4.34 -9.49 -0.83
CA LEU A 118 3.36 -9.74 0.23
C LEU A 118 3.69 -11.03 1.00
N LEU A 119 4.07 -12.11 0.30
CA LEU A 119 4.51 -13.36 0.94
C LEU A 119 5.73 -13.11 1.85
N TYR A 120 6.70 -12.33 1.39
CA TYR A 120 7.86 -11.96 2.19
C TYR A 120 7.46 -11.18 3.46
N LEU A 121 6.58 -10.20 3.33
CA LEU A 121 6.13 -9.36 4.46
C LEU A 121 5.29 -10.14 5.48
N HIS A 122 4.32 -10.90 4.99
CA HIS A 122 3.39 -11.66 5.82
C HIS A 122 4.07 -12.83 6.55
N SER A 123 5.23 -13.28 6.06
CA SER A 123 6.06 -14.31 6.71
C SER A 123 7.05 -13.78 7.76
N ARG A 124 7.14 -12.46 7.95
CA ARG A 124 7.98 -11.88 9.03
C ARG A 124 7.42 -12.26 10.41
N LYS A 125 8.26 -12.17 11.45
CA LYS A 125 7.90 -12.43 12.85
C LYS A 125 8.24 -11.21 13.72
N PRO A 126 7.25 -10.41 14.17
CA PRO A 126 5.83 -10.48 13.79
C PRO A 126 5.60 -10.15 12.30
N PRO A 127 4.45 -10.51 11.72
CA PRO A 127 4.12 -10.21 10.32
C PRO A 127 4.10 -8.71 10.08
N VAL A 128 4.61 -8.28 8.92
CA VAL A 128 4.47 -6.90 8.47
C VAL A 128 3.25 -6.83 7.58
N ILE A 129 2.30 -5.94 7.90
CA ILE A 129 1.11 -5.65 7.10
C ILE A 129 1.36 -4.32 6.39
N HIS A 130 1.16 -4.27 5.08
CA HIS A 130 1.47 -3.09 4.28
C HIS A 130 0.44 -1.97 4.48
N ARG A 131 -0.85 -2.31 4.63
CA ARG A 131 -1.98 -1.42 4.95
C ARG A 131 -2.40 -0.44 3.86
N ASP A 132 -1.51 -0.09 2.93
CA ASP A 132 -1.83 0.85 1.85
C ASP A 132 -1.36 0.37 0.46
N ILE A 133 -1.68 -0.89 0.12
CA ILE A 133 -1.44 -1.42 -1.22
C ILE A 133 -2.40 -0.74 -2.20
N ASN A 134 -1.86 -0.02 -3.17
CA ASN A 134 -2.60 0.56 -4.30
C ASN A 134 -1.61 0.87 -5.43
N CYS A 135 -2.10 1.12 -6.65
CA CYS A 135 -1.22 1.38 -7.80
C CYS A 135 -0.42 2.70 -7.68
N SER A 136 -0.80 3.64 -6.80
CA SER A 136 0.00 4.84 -6.52
C SER A 136 1.23 4.53 -5.65
N ASN A 137 1.14 3.50 -4.80
CA ASN A 137 2.19 3.00 -3.90
C ASN A 137 2.98 1.79 -4.44
N ILE A 138 2.89 1.54 -5.74
CA ILE A 138 3.70 0.54 -6.44
C ILE A 138 4.51 1.30 -7.49
N ILE A 139 5.83 1.28 -7.41
CA ILE A 139 6.69 1.90 -8.43
C ILE A 139 7.03 0.85 -9.48
N VAL A 140 6.74 1.16 -10.74
CA VAL A 140 7.30 0.47 -11.90
C VAL A 140 8.66 1.10 -12.18
N CYS A 141 9.73 0.31 -12.06
CA CYS A 141 11.10 0.75 -12.30
C CYS A 141 11.31 1.19 -13.75
N ALA A 142 12.37 1.96 -14.01
CA ALA A 142 12.67 2.51 -15.33
C ALA A 142 12.75 1.48 -16.49
N ASP A 143 13.05 0.21 -16.20
CA ASP A 143 13.04 -0.86 -17.19
C ASP A 143 11.63 -1.36 -17.57
N ASN A 144 10.58 -0.86 -16.93
CA ASN A 144 9.17 -1.23 -17.12
C ASN A 144 8.82 -2.69 -16.83
N THR A 145 9.75 -3.47 -16.26
CA THR A 145 9.55 -4.91 -15.98
C THR A 145 9.52 -5.22 -14.49
N ARG A 146 10.22 -4.42 -13.68
CA ARG A 146 10.30 -4.61 -12.23
C ARG A 146 9.37 -3.66 -11.49
N ILE A 147 8.75 -4.15 -10.43
CA ILE A 147 7.99 -3.32 -9.50
C ILE A 147 8.62 -3.32 -8.11
N LYS A 148 8.40 -2.24 -7.36
CA LYS A 148 8.70 -2.14 -5.94
C LYS A 148 7.53 -1.55 -5.18
N LEU A 149 7.10 -2.24 -4.11
CA LEU A 149 6.18 -1.68 -3.15
C LEU A 149 6.87 -0.56 -2.36
N ILE A 150 6.18 0.58 -2.22
CA ILE A 150 6.58 1.71 -1.39
C ILE A 150 5.52 1.97 -0.31
N ASP A 151 5.88 2.73 0.71
CA ASP A 151 4.95 3.31 1.69
C ASP A 151 4.10 2.30 2.48
N PHE A 152 4.67 1.77 3.57
CA PHE A 152 4.14 0.66 4.37
C PHE A 152 3.04 1.09 5.36
N GLY A 153 2.22 2.07 4.99
CA GLY A 153 1.19 2.60 5.87
C GLY A 153 1.74 3.07 7.23
N LEU A 154 2.99 3.54 7.24
CA LEU A 154 3.63 4.09 8.45
C LEU A 154 2.86 5.29 8.97
N SER A 155 2.37 6.14 8.06
CA SER A 155 1.42 7.21 8.37
C SER A 155 0.18 6.67 9.06
N VAL A 156 -0.47 5.64 8.50
CA VAL A 156 -1.68 5.02 9.06
C VAL A 156 -1.43 4.49 10.49
N LYS A 157 -0.26 3.87 10.73
CA LYS A 157 0.11 3.40 12.08
C LYS A 157 0.34 4.56 13.04
N LEU A 158 1.16 5.52 12.64
CA LEU A 158 1.60 6.62 13.50
C LEU A 158 0.43 7.56 13.84
N GLU A 159 -0.46 7.81 12.88
CA GLU A 159 -1.68 8.59 13.12
C GLU A 159 -2.67 7.88 14.05
N SER A 160 -2.77 6.54 13.99
CA SER A 160 -3.60 5.79 14.95
C SER A 160 -3.11 5.92 16.40
N VAL A 161 -1.83 6.23 16.57
CA VAL A 161 -1.20 6.45 17.88
C VAL A 161 -1.34 7.91 18.32
N SER A 162 -1.32 8.87 17.40
CA SER A 162 -1.47 10.30 17.74
C SER A 162 -2.93 10.74 17.97
N HIS A 163 -3.92 9.91 17.67
CA HIS A 163 -5.33 10.17 17.92
C HIS A 163 -5.86 9.34 19.10
N VAL A 164 -5.60 9.79 20.34
CA VAL A 164 -6.05 9.09 21.56
C VAL A 164 -7.56 9.26 21.82
N SER A 165 -8.25 10.20 21.15
CA SER A 165 -9.59 10.66 21.58
C SER A 165 -10.75 10.55 20.58
N ASP A 166 -10.55 10.11 19.33
CA ASP A 166 -11.65 10.03 18.36
C ASP A 166 -11.79 8.63 17.74
N SER A 167 -12.66 7.82 18.34
CA SER A 167 -13.12 6.51 17.86
C SER A 167 -13.97 6.58 16.58
N LYS A 168 -13.90 7.69 15.86
CA LYS A 168 -14.48 7.90 14.52
C LYS A 168 -13.41 8.29 13.48
N ALA A 169 -12.17 7.85 13.67
CA ALA A 169 -11.16 7.95 12.62
C ALA A 169 -11.68 7.25 11.37
N THR A 170 -12.04 8.04 10.36
CA THR A 170 -12.40 7.59 9.02
C THR A 170 -11.31 6.63 8.55
N PRO A 171 -11.64 5.45 7.97
CA PRO A 171 -10.64 4.55 7.43
C PRO A 171 -9.72 5.31 6.48
N LYS A 172 -8.45 5.50 6.86
CA LYS A 172 -7.47 6.26 6.08
C LYS A 172 -6.69 5.31 5.18
N GLY A 173 -6.78 5.58 3.88
CA GLY A 173 -6.21 4.86 2.74
C GLY A 173 -6.89 5.38 1.48
N THR A 174 -6.43 4.98 0.29
CA THR A 174 -7.23 5.26 -0.91
C THR A 174 -8.52 4.44 -0.81
N LEU A 175 -9.66 5.08 -0.48
CA LEU A 175 -10.92 4.42 -0.10
C LEU A 175 -11.35 3.28 -1.06
N ASN A 176 -11.02 3.43 -2.34
CA ASN A 176 -11.27 2.45 -3.40
C ASN A 176 -10.59 1.08 -3.16
N PHE A 177 -9.51 1.02 -2.37
CA PHE A 177 -8.70 -0.16 -2.11
C PHE A 177 -8.93 -0.76 -0.72
N LEU A 178 -9.72 -0.10 0.13
CA LEU A 178 -9.97 -0.59 1.48
C LEU A 178 -10.84 -1.84 1.45
N ALA A 179 -10.46 -2.82 2.27
CA ALA A 179 -11.20 -4.06 2.42
C ALA A 179 -12.56 -3.81 3.10
N PRO A 180 -13.61 -4.60 2.79
CA PRO A 180 -14.95 -4.43 3.35
C PRO A 180 -14.98 -4.31 4.87
N GLU A 181 -14.20 -5.11 5.58
CA GLU A 181 -14.10 -5.10 7.05
C GLU A 181 -13.55 -3.78 7.60
N LEU A 182 -12.70 -3.07 6.85
CA LEU A 182 -12.17 -1.76 7.24
C LEU A 182 -13.18 -0.64 7.01
N LEU A 183 -14.18 -0.87 6.14
CA LEU A 183 -15.24 0.07 5.80
C LEU A 183 -16.53 -0.14 6.62
N GLY A 184 -16.54 -1.08 7.57
CA GLY A 184 -17.77 -1.49 8.28
C GLY A 184 -18.77 -2.23 7.38
N ALA A 185 -18.28 -2.83 6.28
CA ALA A 185 -19.04 -3.64 5.34
C ALA A 185 -18.82 -5.15 5.49
N GLY A 186 -17.90 -5.57 6.36
CA GLY A 186 -17.61 -6.97 6.70
C GLY A 186 -18.32 -7.46 7.96
N GLU A 187 -18.07 -8.72 8.36
CA GLU A 187 -18.54 -9.27 9.63
C GLU A 187 -18.01 -8.45 10.83
N SER A 188 -18.80 -8.42 11.91
CA SER A 188 -18.73 -7.58 13.13
C SER A 188 -17.41 -7.63 13.95
N ASP A 189 -16.36 -8.24 13.43
CA ASP A 189 -15.03 -8.16 13.98
C ASP A 189 -14.45 -6.75 13.75
N SER A 190 -13.83 -6.19 14.78
CA SER A 190 -13.24 -4.84 14.79
C SER A 190 -12.44 -4.51 13.49
N PRO A 191 -12.49 -3.27 13.00
CA PRO A 191 -11.85 -2.87 11.74
C PRO A 191 -10.32 -2.78 11.92
N TRP A 192 -9.63 -3.93 11.86
CA TRP A 192 -8.17 -3.98 11.92
C TRP A 192 -7.55 -4.43 10.60
N TYR A 193 -6.44 -3.76 10.24
CA TYR A 193 -5.60 -4.19 9.13
C TYR A 193 -5.01 -5.56 9.39
N SER A 194 -5.03 -6.42 8.38
CA SER A 194 -4.59 -7.81 8.44
C SER A 194 -3.89 -8.23 7.15
N ARG A 195 -3.35 -9.44 7.12
CA ARG A 195 -2.81 -10.02 5.88
C ARG A 195 -3.89 -10.05 4.81
N GLN A 196 -5.12 -10.38 5.20
CA GLN A 196 -6.28 -10.50 4.32
C GLN A 196 -6.73 -9.14 3.77
N SER A 197 -6.53 -8.04 4.50
CA SER A 197 -6.83 -6.71 3.95
C SER A 197 -5.81 -6.29 2.89
N ASP A 198 -4.53 -6.65 3.05
CA ASP A 198 -3.53 -6.45 1.99
C ASP A 198 -3.87 -7.27 0.73
N ILE A 199 -4.38 -8.50 0.89
CA ILE A 199 -4.80 -9.35 -0.25
C ILE A 199 -5.98 -8.73 -1.01
N TRP A 200 -6.96 -8.17 -0.30
CA TRP A 200 -8.05 -7.43 -0.95
C TRP A 200 -7.52 -6.25 -1.76
N ALA A 201 -6.68 -5.43 -1.14
CA ALA A 201 -6.09 -4.25 -1.77
C ALA A 201 -5.19 -4.62 -2.98
N PHE A 202 -4.53 -5.77 -2.93
CA PHE A 202 -3.85 -6.36 -4.07
C PHE A 202 -4.83 -6.73 -5.20
N GLY A 203 -5.95 -7.41 -4.89
CA GLY A 203 -7.01 -7.67 -5.86
C GLY A 203 -7.55 -6.38 -6.51
N CYS A 204 -7.79 -5.33 -5.73
CA CYS A 204 -8.15 -4.00 -6.22
C CYS A 204 -7.10 -3.41 -7.19
N SER A 205 -5.80 -3.66 -6.95
CA SER A 205 -4.73 -3.26 -7.87
C SER A 205 -4.74 -4.08 -9.16
N VAL A 206 -5.05 -5.38 -9.10
CA VAL A 206 -5.28 -6.22 -10.29
C VAL A 206 -6.44 -5.68 -11.13
N PHE A 207 -7.55 -5.30 -10.49
CA PHE A 207 -8.67 -4.64 -11.18
C PHE A 207 -8.24 -3.35 -11.88
N GLN A 208 -7.44 -2.50 -11.23
CA GLN A 208 -6.99 -1.25 -11.86
C GLN A 208 -6.07 -1.52 -13.06
N MET A 209 -5.17 -2.50 -12.97
CA MET A 209 -4.35 -2.91 -14.11
C MET A 209 -5.20 -3.43 -15.28
N ALA A 210 -6.21 -4.25 -14.99
CA ALA A 210 -7.08 -4.86 -16.01
C ALA A 210 -8.08 -3.88 -16.64
N SER A 211 -8.60 -2.92 -15.88
CA SER A 211 -9.64 -1.99 -16.35
C SER A 211 -9.12 -0.63 -16.78
N GLY A 212 -7.89 -0.29 -16.39
CA GLY A 212 -7.34 1.06 -16.48
C GLY A 212 -7.92 2.03 -15.44
N ARG A 213 -8.92 1.65 -14.64
CA ARG A 213 -9.66 2.56 -13.76
C ARG A 213 -9.54 2.14 -12.31
N ARG A 214 -9.57 3.11 -11.40
CA ARG A 214 -9.65 2.78 -9.96
C ARG A 214 -10.92 1.97 -9.68
N PRO A 215 -10.87 0.99 -8.76
CA PRO A 215 -12.06 0.26 -8.35
C PRO A 215 -13.10 1.23 -7.79
N PHE A 216 -14.38 1.05 -8.16
CA PHE A 216 -15.48 1.92 -7.73
C PHE A 216 -15.34 3.40 -8.16
N ALA A 217 -14.59 3.73 -9.22
CA ALA A 217 -14.43 5.11 -9.68
C ALA A 217 -15.77 5.81 -10.04
N GLU A 218 -16.80 5.04 -10.37
CA GLU A 218 -18.16 5.51 -10.63
C GLU A 218 -18.92 5.93 -9.36
N HIS A 219 -18.47 5.50 -8.17
CA HIS A 219 -19.10 5.81 -6.90
C HIS A 219 -18.57 7.14 -6.35
N LYS A 220 -19.29 8.23 -6.66
CA LYS A 220 -18.92 9.59 -6.24
C LYS A 220 -19.06 9.86 -4.74
N MET A 221 -19.85 9.05 -4.03
CA MET A 221 -20.17 9.23 -2.62
C MET A 221 -19.50 8.13 -1.78
N PRO A 222 -18.36 8.39 -1.14
CA PRO A 222 -17.61 7.32 -0.48
C PRO A 222 -18.36 6.62 0.67
N TYR A 223 -19.31 7.31 1.31
CA TYR A 223 -20.13 6.74 2.39
C TYR A 223 -21.12 5.68 1.91
N THR A 224 -21.41 5.57 0.60
CA THR A 224 -22.28 4.52 0.05
C THR A 224 -21.53 3.24 -0.32
N LEU A 225 -20.19 3.28 -0.33
CA LEU A 225 -19.35 2.16 -0.68
C LEU A 225 -19.60 0.90 0.18
N PRO A 226 -19.84 1.00 1.51
CA PRO A 226 -20.15 -0.17 2.33
C PRO A 226 -21.41 -0.91 1.87
N GLU A 227 -22.48 -0.19 1.53
CA GLU A 227 -23.73 -0.78 1.05
C GLU A 227 -23.56 -1.40 -0.34
N ARG A 228 -22.81 -0.73 -1.22
CA ARG A 228 -22.46 -1.27 -2.55
C ARG A 228 -21.68 -2.57 -2.46
N LEU A 229 -20.71 -2.64 -1.54
CA LEU A 229 -19.91 -3.84 -1.32
C LEU A 229 -20.77 -4.99 -0.80
N ARG A 230 -21.68 -4.73 0.15
CA ARG A 230 -22.62 -5.75 0.65
C ARG A 230 -23.56 -6.28 -0.42
N SER A 231 -24.02 -5.43 -1.34
CA SER A 231 -25.02 -5.81 -2.35
C SER A 231 -24.44 -6.51 -3.57
N SER A 232 -23.26 -6.10 -4.04
CA SER A 232 -22.71 -6.61 -5.30
C SER A 232 -21.21 -6.92 -5.27
N GLY A 233 -20.59 -6.91 -4.09
CA GLY A 233 -19.18 -7.28 -3.92
C GLY A 233 -18.20 -6.36 -4.64
N ALA A 234 -16.99 -6.88 -4.88
CA ALA A 234 -15.96 -6.21 -5.66
C ALA A 234 -16.39 -6.05 -7.14
N PRO A 235 -15.88 -5.03 -7.87
CA PRO A 235 -16.24 -4.82 -9.27
C PRO A 235 -15.68 -5.93 -10.15
N ALA A 236 -16.48 -6.46 -11.08
CA ALA A 236 -16.01 -7.49 -12.00
C ALA A 236 -14.93 -6.96 -12.95
N LEU A 237 -13.92 -7.78 -13.28
CA LEU A 237 -12.95 -7.43 -14.32
C LEU A 237 -13.65 -7.27 -15.68
N PRO A 238 -13.09 -6.47 -16.61
CA PRO A 238 -13.58 -6.40 -17.99
C PRO A 238 -13.64 -7.77 -18.67
N THR A 239 -14.45 -7.89 -19.73
CA THR A 239 -14.46 -9.08 -20.58
C THR A 239 -13.18 -9.17 -21.40
N GLY A 240 -12.80 -10.38 -21.82
CA GLY A 240 -11.63 -10.63 -22.68
C GLY A 240 -10.35 -11.09 -21.96
N PHE A 241 -10.37 -11.14 -20.63
CA PHE A 241 -9.32 -11.78 -19.82
C PHE A 241 -9.59 -13.27 -19.61
N SER A 242 -8.53 -14.03 -19.37
CA SER A 242 -8.58 -15.48 -19.14
C SER A 242 -9.40 -15.87 -17.90
N ALA A 243 -9.90 -17.10 -17.89
CA ALA A 243 -10.62 -17.64 -16.73
C ALA A 243 -9.71 -17.70 -15.50
N GLU A 244 -8.42 -17.92 -15.70
CA GLU A 244 -7.39 -17.98 -14.66
C GLU A 244 -7.20 -16.61 -13.99
N LEU A 245 -7.17 -15.50 -14.75
CA LEU A 245 -7.11 -14.15 -14.18
C LEU A 245 -8.39 -13.80 -13.42
N GLN A 246 -9.55 -14.18 -13.96
CA GLN A 246 -10.84 -13.97 -13.27
C GLN A 246 -10.89 -14.73 -11.93
N ASP A 247 -10.47 -16.00 -11.91
CA ASP A 247 -10.42 -16.81 -10.69
C ASP A 247 -9.38 -16.25 -9.70
N PHE A 248 -8.18 -15.87 -10.16
CA PHE A 248 -7.16 -15.26 -9.32
C PHE A 248 -7.66 -13.99 -8.63
N TYR A 249 -8.31 -13.11 -9.39
CA TYR A 249 -8.92 -11.89 -8.88
C TYR A 249 -9.99 -12.20 -7.82
N SER A 250 -10.89 -13.13 -8.11
CA SER A 250 -11.97 -13.52 -7.18
C SER A 250 -11.44 -14.04 -5.83
N ARG A 251 -10.33 -14.79 -5.85
CA ARG A 251 -9.64 -15.31 -4.66
C ARG A 251 -8.97 -14.23 -3.83
N CYS A 252 -8.64 -13.09 -4.44
CA CYS A 252 -8.13 -11.92 -3.75
C CYS A 252 -9.27 -11.09 -3.13
N THR A 253 -10.38 -10.93 -3.86
CA THR A 253 -11.48 -10.01 -3.51
C THR A 253 -12.73 -10.69 -2.96
N ALA A 254 -12.58 -11.83 -2.28
CA ALA A 254 -13.68 -12.44 -1.56
C ALA A 254 -14.18 -11.51 -0.44
N MET A 255 -15.50 -11.37 -0.32
CA MET A 255 -16.12 -10.49 0.69
C MET A 255 -15.77 -10.93 2.11
N ASP A 256 -15.93 -12.21 2.39
CA ASP A 256 -15.40 -12.80 3.63
C ASP A 256 -13.86 -12.87 3.56
N ARG A 257 -13.21 -12.18 4.50
CA ARG A 257 -11.75 -12.16 4.61
C ARG A 257 -11.14 -13.54 4.85
N LYS A 258 -11.84 -14.48 5.49
CA LYS A 258 -11.34 -15.85 5.72
C LYS A 258 -11.33 -16.68 4.44
N SER A 259 -12.18 -16.32 3.49
CA SER A 259 -12.24 -16.94 2.17
C SER A 259 -11.17 -16.42 1.20
N ARG A 260 -10.49 -15.31 1.52
CA ARG A 260 -9.38 -14.78 0.71
C ARG A 260 -8.16 -15.68 0.81
N LYS A 261 -7.54 -15.97 -0.33
CA LYS A 261 -6.32 -16.77 -0.38
C LYS A 261 -5.12 -15.99 0.16
N SER A 262 -4.27 -16.66 0.93
CA SER A 262 -3.01 -16.06 1.39
C SER A 262 -2.06 -15.83 0.22
N ALA A 263 -1.07 -14.94 0.39
CA ALA A 263 -0.03 -14.72 -0.63
C ALA A 263 0.70 -16.03 -0.98
N LEU A 264 0.88 -16.94 -0.02
CA LEU A 264 1.47 -18.26 -0.27
C LEU A 264 0.61 -19.11 -1.22
N GLU A 265 -0.70 -19.16 -0.99
CA GLU A 265 -1.63 -19.90 -1.85
C GLU A 265 -1.75 -19.26 -3.24
N LEU A 266 -1.78 -17.92 -3.30
CA LEU A 266 -1.83 -17.18 -4.57
C LEU A 266 -0.59 -17.40 -5.43
N MET A 267 0.60 -17.51 -4.83
CA MET A 267 1.83 -17.86 -5.55
C MET A 267 1.76 -19.21 -6.27
N GLY A 268 0.91 -20.13 -5.81
CA GLY A 268 0.66 -21.43 -6.45
C GLY A 268 -0.51 -21.44 -7.42
N HIS A 269 -1.14 -20.30 -7.68
CA HIS A 269 -2.31 -20.21 -8.55
C HIS A 269 -1.95 -20.35 -10.03
N GLU A 270 -2.80 -21.01 -10.82
CA GLU A 270 -2.58 -21.29 -12.26
C GLU A 270 -2.23 -20.04 -13.06
N PHE A 271 -2.93 -18.93 -12.80
CA PHE A 271 -2.62 -17.62 -13.40
C PHE A 271 -1.15 -17.20 -13.28
N LEU A 272 -0.48 -17.48 -12.16
CA LEU A 272 0.93 -17.07 -11.95
C LEU A 272 1.94 -18.12 -12.40
N ILE A 273 1.59 -19.41 -12.36
CA ILE A 273 2.54 -20.51 -12.63
C ILE A 273 2.57 -20.92 -14.11
N VAL A 274 1.45 -20.79 -14.82
CA VAL A 274 1.39 -21.14 -16.25
C VAL A 274 2.01 -19.99 -17.05
N ARG A 275 3.06 -20.27 -17.82
CA ARG A 275 3.63 -19.31 -18.76
C ARG A 275 3.26 -19.73 -20.17
N TYR A 276 2.40 -18.94 -20.82
CA TYR A 276 2.10 -19.15 -22.23
C TYR A 276 3.32 -18.70 -23.03
N LYS A 277 3.98 -19.64 -23.71
CA LYS A 277 4.99 -19.31 -24.72
C LYS A 277 4.25 -18.87 -25.97
N PHE A 278 4.43 -17.60 -26.37
CA PHE A 278 4.08 -17.14 -27.70
C PHE A 278 5.32 -17.20 -28.60
#